data_AF-A0A953RG71-F1
#
_entry.id   AF-A0A953RG71-F1
#
_cell.length_a   1.000
_cell.length_b   1.000
_cell.length_c   1.000
_cell.angle_alpha   90.00
_cell.angle_beta   90.00
_cell.angle_gamma   90.00
#
_symmetry.space_group_name_H-M   'P 1'
#
loop_
_entity.id
_entity.type
_entity.pdbx_description
1 polymer ?
#
loop_
_entity_poly.entity_id
_entity_poly.type
_entity_poly.pdbx_seq_one_letter_code
_entity_poly.pdbx_strand_id
1 'polypeptide(L)' 'MAKTGAVGIERAGGGGPPPPGAYRYRRRLPTVLSREEVSCLINAAGTLFRRTLLMTLYGTGMRRSELARLKVSDIDS' A
#
# COMPACT_ATOMS: atom_id res chain seq x y z
N MET A 1 54.93 -9.66 -17.42
CA MET A 1 55.08 -8.72 -16.29
C MET A 1 53.71 -8.55 -15.65
N ALA A 2 53.48 -9.22 -14.52
CA ALA A 2 52.22 -9.17 -13.78
C ALA A 2 52.29 -8.06 -12.72
N LYS A 3 51.26 -7.22 -12.63
CA LYS A 3 51.01 -6.35 -11.49
C LYS A 3 49.58 -6.56 -11.00
N THR A 4 49.49 -7.09 -9.77
CA THR A 4 48.72 -6.54 -8.63
C THR A 4 47.21 -6.34 -8.90
N GLY A 5 46.29 -7.14 -8.35
CA GLY A 5 46.14 -7.45 -6.92
C GLY A 5 44.99 -6.61 -6.34
N ALA A 6 43.74 -6.88 -6.73
CA ALA A 6 42.55 -6.28 -6.14
C ALA A 6 41.98 -7.25 -5.09
N VAL A 7 42.46 -7.13 -3.86
CA VAL A 7 41.87 -7.73 -2.66
C VAL A 7 41.14 -6.61 -1.92
N GLY A 8 39.86 -6.83 -1.57
CA GLY A 8 39.14 -5.89 -0.72
C GLY A 8 37.63 -6.06 -0.66
N ILE A 9 37.13 -7.31 -0.54
CA ILE A 9 35.78 -7.55 -0.02
C ILE A 9 35.79 -7.19 1.47
N GLU A 10 35.47 -5.94 1.77
CA GLU A 10 35.35 -5.45 3.14
C GLU A 10 34.21 -6.16 3.85
N ARG A 11 34.61 -7.02 4.78
CA ARG A 11 33.75 -7.72 5.73
C ARG A 11 33.06 -6.69 6.62
N ALA A 12 31.75 -6.48 6.43
CA ALA A 12 30.91 -5.81 7.41
C ALA A 12 30.62 -6.76 8.59
N GLY A 13 31.64 -6.98 9.43
CA GLY A 13 31.48 -7.51 10.78
C GLY A 13 31.27 -6.36 11.75
N GLY A 14 30.03 -6.12 12.17
CA GLY A 14 29.67 -5.10 13.15
C GLY A 14 28.41 -5.48 13.92
N GLY A 15 28.47 -6.61 14.64
CA GLY A 15 27.39 -7.08 15.53
C GLY A 15 27.31 -6.29 16.82
N GLY A 16 27.02 -4.99 16.74
CA GLY A 16 26.67 -4.16 17.90
C GLY A 16 25.16 -4.16 18.14
N PRO A 17 24.68 -4.11 19.40
CA PRO A 17 23.26 -3.96 19.67
C PRO A 17 22.76 -2.65 19.04
N PRO A 18 21.59 -2.69 18.39
CA PRO A 18 20.97 -1.54 17.76
C PRO A 18 20.77 -0.40 18.78
N PRO A 19 20.99 0.87 18.40
CA PRO A 19 20.83 1.99 19.32
C PRO A 19 19.40 2.05 19.89
N PRO A 20 19.22 2.27 21.21
CA PRO A 20 17.91 2.39 21.83
C PRO A 20 17.26 3.70 21.39
N GLY A 21 16.39 3.61 20.38
CA GLY A 21 15.60 4.73 19.89
C GLY A 21 15.48 4.73 18.39
N ALA A 22 14.27 4.46 17.91
CA ALA A 22 13.81 4.62 16.53
C ALA A 22 14.18 3.52 15.52
N TYR A 23 13.71 2.30 15.77
CA TYR A 23 13.23 1.45 14.67
C TYR A 23 12.02 2.11 14.00
N ARG A 24 12.25 3.10 13.13
CA ARG A 24 11.18 3.59 12.25
C ARG A 24 10.89 2.51 11.22
N TYR A 25 9.90 1.68 11.51
CA TYR A 25 9.34 0.76 10.52
C TYR A 25 8.84 1.61 9.35
N ARG A 26 9.59 1.60 8.25
CA ARG A 26 9.20 2.25 7.00
C ARG A 26 7.95 1.51 6.52
N ARG A 27 6.76 2.02 6.87
CA ARG A 27 5.50 1.47 6.37
C ARG A 27 5.59 1.57 4.85
N ARG A 28 5.69 0.40 4.20
CA ARG A 28 5.56 0.35 2.75
C ARG A 28 4.18 0.89 2.42
N LEU A 29 4.16 1.88 1.53
CA LEU A 29 2.89 2.37 0.99
C LEU A 29 2.22 1.18 0.28
N PRO A 30 0.92 0.96 0.51
CA PRO A 30 0.21 -0.12 -0.15
C PRO A 30 0.31 0.06 -1.67
N THR A 31 0.54 -1.06 -2.36
CA THR A 31 0.53 -1.10 -3.83
C THR A 31 -0.83 -0.62 -4.33
N VAL A 32 -0.83 0.30 -5.29
CA VAL A 32 -2.05 0.77 -5.95
C VAL A 32 -2.50 -0.31 -6.93
N LEU A 33 -3.79 -0.69 -6.86
CA LEU A 33 -4.39 -1.66 -7.78
C LEU A 33 -4.51 -1.09 -9.20
N SER A 34 -4.33 -1.93 -10.21
CA SER A 34 -4.61 -1.59 -11.61
C SER A 34 -6.12 -1.50 -11.87
N ARG A 35 -6.50 -0.91 -13.01
CA ARG A 35 -7.93 -0.79 -13.39
C ARG A 35 -8.58 -2.16 -13.57
N GLU A 36 -7.84 -3.12 -14.10
CA GLU A 36 -8.27 -4.49 -14.33
C GLU A 36 -8.50 -5.22 -13.01
N GLU A 37 -7.59 -5.06 -12.05
CA GLU A 37 -7.72 -5.62 -10.70
C GLU A 37 -8.94 -5.03 -9.98
N VAL A 38 -9.17 -3.71 -10.10
CA VAL A 38 -10.35 -3.06 -9.54
C VAL A 38 -11.64 -3.57 -10.20
N SER A 39 -11.65 -3.73 -11.52
CA SER A 39 -12.81 -4.28 -12.24
C SER A 39 -13.12 -5.70 -11.79
N CYS A 40 -12.09 -6.55 -11.66
CA CYS A 40 -12.22 -7.90 -11.13
C CYS A 40 -12.79 -7.89 -9.70
N LEU A 41 -12.26 -7.02 -8.83
CA LEU A 41 -12.72 -6.86 -7.44
C LEU A 41 -14.20 -6.45 -7.37
N ILE A 42 -14.62 -5.49 -8.19
CA ILE A 42 -16.01 -5.02 -8.25
C ILE A 42 -16.93 -6.13 -8.76
N ASN A 43 -16.52 -6.88 -9.78
CA ASN A 43 -17.31 -7.96 -10.36
C ASN A 43 -17.40 -9.19 -9.44
N ALA A 44 -16.38 -9.45 -8.62
CA ALA A 44 -16.38 -10.51 -7.61
C ALA A 44 -17.28 -10.20 -6.40
N ALA A 45 -17.81 -8.97 -6.28
CA ALA A 45 -18.67 -8.59 -5.18
C ALA A 45 -20.06 -9.24 -5.28
N GLY A 46 -20.29 -10.30 -4.50
CA GLY A 46 -21.53 -11.10 -4.54
C GLY A 46 -22.83 -10.42 -4.07
N THR A 47 -22.82 -9.13 -3.74
CA THR A 47 -24.04 -8.39 -3.35
C THR A 47 -24.03 -6.99 -3.94
N LEU A 48 -25.21 -6.46 -4.27
CA LEU A 48 -25.35 -5.09 -4.76
C LEU A 48 -24.74 -4.08 -3.79
N PHE A 49 -24.97 -4.25 -2.48
CA PHE A 49 -24.39 -3.39 -1.45
C PHE A 49 -22.86 -3.30 -1.55
N ARG A 50 -22.16 -4.44 -1.60
CA ARG A 50 -20.69 -4.46 -1.69
C ARG A 50 -20.19 -3.90 -3.02
N ARG A 51 -20.90 -4.18 -4.11
CA ARG A 51 -20.55 -3.67 -5.44
C ARG A 51 -20.65 -2.15 -5.48
N THR A 52 -21.77 -1.59 -5.01
CA THR A 52 -21.97 -0.13 -4.90
C THR A 52 -20.92 0.48 -3.98
N LEU A 53 -20.65 -0.12 -2.81
CA LEU A 53 -19.62 0.37 -1.90
C LEU A 53 -18.24 0.47 -2.57
N LEU A 54 -17.84 -0.57 -3.31
CA LEU A 54 -16.56 -0.60 -4.03
C LEU A 54 -16.53 0.43 -5.17
N MET A 55 -17.61 0.54 -5.94
CA MET A 55 -17.73 1.53 -7.01
C MET A 55 -17.66 2.96 -6.47
N THR A 56 -18.40 3.28 -5.40
CA THR A 56 -18.38 4.61 -4.78
C THR A 56 -17.01 4.92 -4.18
N LEU A 57 -16.42 3.98 -3.43
CA LEU A 57 -15.10 4.17 -2.83
C LEU A 57 -14.04 4.44 -3.90
N TYR A 58 -14.02 3.64 -4.97
CA TYR A 58 -13.06 3.78 -6.06
C TYR A 58 -13.32 5.03 -6.91
N GLY A 59 -14.57 5.31 -7.27
CA GLY A 59 -14.95 6.42 -8.14
C GLY A 59 -14.80 7.79 -7.50
N THR A 60 -15.01 7.90 -6.18
CA THR A 60 -14.93 9.17 -5.44
C THR A 60 -13.63 9.36 -4.67
N GLY A 61 -12.87 8.27 -4.43
CA GLY A 61 -11.67 8.31 -3.59
C GLY A 61 -11.95 8.58 -2.12
N MET A 62 -13.20 8.44 -1.66
CA MET A 62 -13.59 8.68 -0.28
C MET A 62 -12.76 7.86 0.70
N ARG A 63 -12.48 8.45 1.86
CA ARG A 63 -11.94 7.69 2.99
C ARG A 63 -13.03 6.78 3.52
N ARG A 64 -12.59 5.63 4.04
CA ARG A 64 -13.47 4.60 4.62
C ARG A 64 -14.43 5.16 5.70
N SER A 65 -13.99 6.18 6.46
CA SER A 65 -14.80 6.84 7.49
C SER A 65 -15.85 7.82 6.96
N GLU A 66 -15.63 8.37 5.76
CA GLU A 66 -16.57 9.27 5.07
C GLU A 66 -17.66 8.42 4.43
N LEU A 67 -17.28 7.38 3.70
CA LEU A 67 -18.20 6.42 3.11
C LEU A 67 -19.11 5.75 4.16
N ALA A 68 -18.57 5.45 5.35
CA ALA A 68 -19.34 4.90 6.46
C ALA A 68 -20.38 5.86 7.06
N ARG A 69 -20.23 7.18 6.83
CA ARG A 69 -21.16 8.22 7.31
C ARG A 69 -22.02 8.82 6.21
N LEU A 70 -21.83 8.38 4.95
CA LEU A 70 -22.56 8.87 3.80
C LEU A 70 -24.05 8.60 3.94
N LYS A 71 -24.86 9.66 3.81
CA LYS A 71 -26.32 9.60 3.85
C LYS A 71 -26.89 9.87 2.47
N VAL A 72 -28.14 9.45 2.26
CA VAL A 72 -28.88 9.74 1.03
C VAL A 72 -29.05 11.25 0.82
N SER A 73 -29.17 12.02 1.90
CA SER A 73 -29.22 13.49 1.86
C SER A 73 -27.96 14.16 1.32
N ASP A 74 -26.83 13.44 1.30
CA ASP A 74 -25.55 13.97 0.83
C ASP A 74 -25.37 13.77 -0.69
N ILE A 75 -26.35 13.12 -1.35
CA ILE A 75 -26.36 12.87 -2.78
C ILE A 75 -27.29 13.89 -3.45
N ASP A 76 -26.72 14.78 -4.25
CA ASP A 76 -27.48 15.70 -5.10
C ASP A 76 -28.18 14.91 -6.23
N SER A 77 -29.49 15.14 -6.42
CA SER A 77 -30.33 14.44 -7.38
C SER A 77 -30.70 15.27 -8.61
#